data_AF-A0A3B8XX64-F1
#
_entry.id   AF-A0A3B8XX64-F1
#
_cell.length_a   1.000
_cell.length_b   1.000
_cell.length_c   1.000
_cell.angle_alpha   90.00
_cell.angle_beta   90.00
_cell.angle_gamma   90.00
#
_symmetry.space_group_name_H-M   'P 1'
#
loop_
_entity.id
_entity.type
_entity.pdbx_description
1 polymer ?
#
loop_
_entity_poly.entity_id
_entity_poly.type
_entity_poly.pdbx_seq_one_letter_code
_entity_poly.pdbx_strand_id
1 'polypeptide(L)'
;SLPRFLENQRNIITKTTLTQKQKVIQKAGFNRAIFVNFGQSKKESIKIKRILYKLMRLPELLIQNKFSQLKIAKIKEYIEKLAIKKVLEERPQNLKRVARIKFNPTHQIMIKLVVLLVGSVVYSNTFRIYTINFGNLAWLVAIIGGFVASGGVDYLATQVCSQYLCRQITRRALNQLESQKNQQLKEGENQFIRGFWDSKINFIFNVEGGILAQSHEINLLGQKISIYVIAAVVLNLIEFTGAFYLVSKLGLFEDLPIFIRLVISSLPVVLTWMMAFVQADWFERPQYARELLNKYNKKAQGMITEPIDQMYRTLVRLDAGIEQMLSSKSEYPTVELAELDADIRYFGDQMEDLQEEGKLKIQSLKNKYERQKKEIEAEYPQFEQDLRGLADIDLERLKQEYETQKAQTLDAEFQKIEEIKQQKIKELSKELTEQLEELKIKQELAVKKFNRKKAEFDSEGNNIKNA
;
A
#
# COMPACT_ATOMS: atom_id res chain seq x y z
N SER A 1 -57.03 -28.05 -23.13
CA SER A 1 -57.25 -28.84 -21.91
C SER A 1 -56.57 -28.14 -20.74
N LEU A 2 -57.33 -27.83 -19.68
CA LEU A 2 -56.88 -27.19 -18.43
C LEU A 2 -55.51 -27.70 -17.89
N PRO A 3 -55.22 -29.01 -17.94
CA PRO A 3 -53.97 -29.56 -17.42
C PRO A 3 -52.72 -29.02 -18.13
N ARG A 4 -52.77 -28.80 -19.46
CA ARG A 4 -51.63 -28.29 -20.24
C ARG A 4 -51.30 -26.83 -19.94
N PHE A 5 -52.30 -26.04 -19.53
CA PHE A 5 -52.11 -24.64 -19.15
C PHE A 5 -51.38 -24.51 -17.81
N LEU A 6 -51.81 -25.29 -16.81
CA LEU A 6 -51.16 -25.33 -15.49
C LEU A 6 -49.73 -25.88 -15.56
N GLU A 7 -49.50 -26.87 -16.43
CA GLU A 7 -48.17 -27.45 -16.66
C GLU A 7 -47.20 -26.47 -17.34
N ASN A 8 -47.70 -25.64 -18.28
CA ASN A 8 -46.91 -24.58 -18.90
C ASN A 8 -46.55 -23.46 -17.92
N GLN A 9 -47.47 -23.04 -17.04
CA GLN A 9 -47.18 -22.04 -16.00
C GLN A 9 -46.12 -22.55 -15.01
N ARG A 10 -46.22 -23.82 -14.59
CA ARG A 10 -45.26 -24.48 -13.70
C ARG A 10 -43.83 -24.53 -14.29
N ASN A 11 -43.71 -24.74 -15.60
CA ASN A 11 -42.43 -24.80 -16.31
C ASN A 11 -41.77 -23.42 -16.50
N ILE A 12 -42.57 -22.35 -16.58
CA ILE A 12 -42.06 -20.98 -16.67
C ILE A 12 -41.50 -20.55 -15.31
N ILE A 13 -42.25 -20.80 -14.23
CA ILE A 13 -41.86 -20.47 -12.83
C ILE A 13 -40.54 -21.16 -12.41
N THR A 14 -40.34 -22.41 -12.82
CA THR A 14 -39.11 -23.17 -12.49
C THR A 14 -37.87 -22.71 -13.24
N LYS A 15 -38.02 -22.13 -14.45
CA LYS A 15 -36.87 -21.65 -15.25
C LYS A 15 -36.35 -20.28 -14.81
N THR A 16 -37.23 -19.35 -14.44
CA THR A 16 -36.87 -18.00 -13.96
C THR A 16 -36.18 -18.04 -12.59
N THR A 17 -36.69 -18.84 -11.65
CA THR A 17 -36.09 -19.00 -10.31
C THR A 17 -34.68 -19.61 -10.33
N LEU A 18 -34.37 -20.47 -11.31
CA LEU A 18 -33.04 -21.08 -11.47
C LEU A 18 -31.97 -20.11 -12.00
N THR A 19 -32.34 -19.20 -12.92
CA THR A 19 -31.40 -18.24 -13.52
C THR A 19 -31.11 -17.04 -12.61
N GLN A 20 -32.06 -16.63 -11.76
CA GLN A 20 -31.85 -15.55 -10.79
C GLN A 20 -31.07 -15.99 -9.54
N LYS A 21 -31.24 -17.25 -9.08
CA LYS A 21 -30.44 -17.84 -7.98
C LYS A 21 -28.93 -17.74 -8.25
N GLN A 22 -28.48 -17.92 -9.49
CA GLN A 22 -27.06 -17.83 -9.84
C GLN A 22 -26.50 -16.39 -9.77
N LYS A 23 -27.30 -15.37 -10.14
CA LYS A 23 -26.86 -13.96 -10.15
C LYS A 23 -26.80 -13.33 -8.74
N VAL A 24 -27.72 -13.69 -7.85
CA VAL A 24 -27.78 -13.14 -6.48
C VAL A 24 -26.69 -13.73 -5.57
N ILE A 25 -26.33 -15.00 -5.78
CA ILE A 25 -25.28 -15.68 -5.00
C ILE A 25 -23.88 -15.09 -5.31
N GLN A 26 -23.59 -14.75 -6.56
CA GLN A 26 -22.29 -14.15 -6.94
C GLN A 26 -22.12 -12.70 -6.45
N LYS A 27 -23.18 -11.87 -6.48
CA LYS A 27 -23.08 -10.44 -6.12
C LYS A 27 -23.04 -10.19 -4.60
N ALA A 28 -23.63 -11.09 -3.80
CA ALA A 28 -23.69 -10.97 -2.35
C ALA A 28 -22.45 -11.54 -1.62
N GLY A 29 -21.73 -12.49 -2.22
CA GLY A 29 -20.49 -13.05 -1.66
C GLY A 29 -19.33 -12.05 -1.64
N PHE A 30 -19.28 -11.12 -2.59
CA PHE A 30 -18.16 -10.20 -2.76
C PHE A 30 -18.18 -8.99 -1.79
N ASN A 31 -19.38 -8.54 -1.38
CA ASN A 31 -19.52 -7.35 -0.53
C ASN A 31 -19.45 -7.63 0.98
N ARG A 32 -19.57 -8.90 1.43
CA ARG A 32 -19.61 -9.26 2.87
C ARG A 32 -18.24 -9.42 3.52
N ALA A 33 -17.21 -9.85 2.79
CA ALA A 33 -15.86 -10.01 3.35
C ALA A 33 -15.10 -8.68 3.52
N ILE A 34 -15.56 -7.62 2.84
CA ILE A 34 -14.82 -6.35 2.73
C ILE A 34 -15.23 -5.32 3.79
N PHE A 35 -16.45 -5.34 4.35
CA PHE A 35 -16.89 -4.25 5.25
C PHE A 35 -16.67 -4.52 6.75
N VAL A 36 -16.67 -5.78 7.20
CA VAL A 36 -16.49 -6.11 8.64
C VAL A 36 -15.01 -6.16 9.01
N ASN A 37 -14.16 -6.74 8.16
CA ASN A 37 -12.70 -6.76 8.36
C ASN A 37 -12.05 -5.36 8.40
N PHE A 38 -12.63 -4.36 7.73
CA PHE A 38 -12.06 -3.01 7.70
C PHE A 38 -12.28 -2.21 9.01
N GLY A 39 -13.32 -2.52 9.78
CA GLY A 39 -13.64 -1.83 11.04
C GLY A 39 -12.77 -2.28 12.21
N GLN A 40 -12.65 -3.60 12.42
CA GLN A 40 -11.78 -4.22 13.44
C GLN A 40 -10.30 -3.97 13.13
N SER A 41 -9.86 -4.17 11.88
CA SER A 41 -8.48 -3.92 11.45
C SER A 41 -8.02 -2.46 11.71
N LYS A 42 -8.93 -1.48 11.59
CA LYS A 42 -8.62 -0.07 11.85
C LYS A 42 -8.49 0.24 13.34
N LYS A 43 -9.35 -0.33 14.20
CA LYS A 43 -9.27 -0.18 15.67
C LYS A 43 -8.01 -0.86 16.23
N GLU A 44 -7.73 -2.09 15.81
CA GLU A 44 -6.54 -2.85 16.21
C GLU A 44 -5.27 -2.16 15.74
N SER A 45 -5.23 -1.65 14.51
CA SER A 45 -4.08 -0.91 14.00
C SER A 45 -3.78 0.37 14.80
N ILE A 46 -4.79 1.01 15.42
CA ILE A 46 -4.58 2.19 16.27
C ILE A 46 -4.03 1.78 17.64
N LYS A 47 -4.59 0.72 18.25
CA LYS A 47 -4.10 0.17 19.53
C LYS A 47 -2.63 -0.27 19.42
N ILE A 48 -2.28 -1.02 18.37
CA ILE A 48 -0.91 -1.47 18.08
C ILE A 48 0.06 -0.30 17.95
N LYS A 49 -0.32 0.75 17.20
CA LYS A 49 0.51 1.95 17.03
C LYS A 49 0.77 2.62 18.39
N ARG A 50 -0.25 2.75 19.26
CA ARG A 50 -0.10 3.37 20.60
C ARG A 50 0.86 2.60 21.49
N ILE A 51 0.73 1.28 21.57
CA ILE A 51 1.58 0.43 22.42
C ILE A 51 3.05 0.54 22.00
N LEU A 52 3.31 0.47 20.69
CA LEU A 52 4.68 0.59 20.16
C LEU A 52 5.26 1.99 20.37
N TYR A 53 4.44 3.05 20.32
CA TYR A 53 4.89 4.41 20.68
C TYR A 53 5.17 4.57 22.18
N LYS A 54 4.39 3.94 23.07
CA LYS A 54 4.68 3.92 24.51
C LYS A 54 6.05 3.28 24.76
N LEU A 55 6.30 2.10 24.18
CA LEU A 55 7.58 1.37 24.30
C LEU A 55 8.79 2.19 23.87
N MET A 56 8.68 2.91 22.75
CA MET A 56 9.76 3.77 22.26
C MET A 56 10.09 4.93 23.20
N ARG A 57 9.16 5.37 24.06
CA ARG A 57 9.37 6.50 24.99
C ARG A 57 9.87 6.07 26.37
N LEU A 58 9.96 4.78 26.64
CA LEU A 58 10.42 4.27 27.93
C LEU A 58 11.96 4.30 28.00
N PRO A 59 12.54 4.60 29.18
CA PRO A 59 13.97 4.44 29.42
C PRO A 59 14.44 3.00 29.19
N GLU A 60 15.56 2.84 28.47
CA GLU A 60 16.06 1.53 28.05
C GLU A 60 16.38 0.60 29.24
N LEU A 61 16.97 1.16 30.30
CA LEU A 61 17.30 0.44 31.54
C LEU A 61 16.06 -0.17 32.19
N LEU A 62 14.90 0.49 32.14
CA LEU A 62 13.67 -0.04 32.71
C LEU A 62 13.18 -1.26 31.94
N ILE A 63 13.32 -1.25 30.61
CA ILE A 63 12.90 -2.36 29.75
C ILE A 63 13.84 -3.55 29.92
N GLN A 64 15.17 -3.32 29.91
CA GLN A 64 16.17 -4.37 30.06
C GLN A 64 16.11 -5.07 31.42
N ASN A 65 15.77 -4.34 32.49
CA ASN A 65 15.69 -4.90 33.84
C ASN A 65 14.41 -5.70 34.10
N LYS A 66 13.34 -5.46 33.33
CA LYS A 66 12.00 -6.01 33.61
C LYS A 66 11.53 -7.04 32.60
N PHE A 67 12.06 -7.02 31.38
CA PHE A 67 11.71 -8.02 30.35
C PHE A 67 12.89 -8.95 30.04
N SER A 68 12.57 -10.20 29.70
CA SER A 68 13.56 -11.16 29.23
C SER A 68 14.10 -10.81 27.83
N GLN A 69 15.31 -11.27 27.51
CA GLN A 69 15.93 -11.03 26.20
C GLN A 69 15.07 -11.54 25.02
N LEU A 70 14.39 -12.67 25.20
CA LEU A 70 13.44 -13.22 24.21
C LEU A 70 12.26 -12.26 23.94
N LYS A 71 11.74 -11.59 24.98
CA LYS A 71 10.67 -10.59 24.82
C LYS A 71 11.19 -9.34 24.12
N ILE A 72 12.39 -8.88 24.49
CA ILE A 72 13.06 -7.73 23.85
C ILE A 72 13.25 -8.00 22.35
N ALA A 73 13.67 -9.20 21.96
CA ALA A 73 13.82 -9.58 20.55
C ALA A 73 12.49 -9.51 19.79
N LYS A 74 11.39 -10.01 20.37
CA LYS A 74 10.05 -9.91 19.77
C LYS A 74 9.56 -8.46 19.64
N ILE A 75 9.81 -7.63 20.65
CA ILE A 75 9.48 -6.20 20.58
C ILE A 75 10.23 -5.55 19.41
N LYS A 76 11.53 -5.82 19.26
CA LYS A 76 12.33 -5.32 18.13
C LYS A 76 11.69 -5.72 16.82
N GLU A 77 11.41 -7.01 16.63
CA GLU A 77 10.78 -7.54 15.43
C GLU A 77 9.45 -6.83 15.08
N TYR A 78 8.58 -6.59 16.05
CA TYR A 78 7.33 -5.85 15.81
C TYR A 78 7.56 -4.38 15.47
N ILE A 79 8.57 -3.76 16.06
CA ILE A 79 8.97 -2.38 15.74
C ILE A 79 9.51 -2.29 14.31
N GLU A 80 10.31 -3.25 13.87
CA GLU A 80 10.80 -3.33 12.49
C GLU A 80 9.64 -3.49 11.51
N LYS A 81 8.70 -4.41 11.79
CA LYS A 81 7.49 -4.61 11.00
C LYS A 81 6.62 -3.34 10.94
N LEU A 82 6.45 -2.64 12.06
CA LEU A 82 5.72 -1.38 12.10
C LEU A 82 6.42 -0.30 11.27
N ALA A 83 7.75 -0.18 11.38
CA ALA A 83 8.55 0.76 10.63
C ALA A 83 8.36 0.55 9.12
N ILE A 84 8.50 -0.69 8.67
CA ILE A 84 8.31 -1.07 7.27
C ILE A 84 6.88 -0.79 6.80
N LYS A 85 5.86 -1.16 7.60
CA LYS A 85 4.46 -0.88 7.30
C LYS A 85 4.21 0.62 7.09
N LYS A 86 4.78 1.49 7.94
CA LYS A 86 4.66 2.95 7.76
C LYS A 86 5.34 3.44 6.49
N VAL A 87 6.51 2.89 6.12
CA VAL A 87 7.12 3.26 4.84
C VAL A 87 6.21 2.88 3.67
N LEU A 88 5.59 1.70 3.71
CA LEU A 88 4.64 1.26 2.68
C LEU A 88 3.36 2.11 2.63
N GLU A 89 2.95 2.71 3.75
CA GLU A 89 1.82 3.66 3.79
C GLU A 89 2.22 5.07 3.27
N GLU A 90 3.37 5.60 3.70
CA GLU A 90 3.79 6.99 3.51
C GLU A 90 4.54 7.21 2.19
N ARG A 91 5.54 6.36 1.87
CA ARG A 91 6.46 6.58 0.74
C ARG A 91 5.75 6.51 -0.62
N PRO A 92 4.83 5.57 -0.88
CA PRO A 92 4.06 5.58 -2.13
C PRO A 92 3.21 6.84 -2.30
N GLN A 93 2.67 7.43 -1.21
CA GLN A 93 1.91 8.67 -1.32
C GLN A 93 2.80 9.85 -1.75
N ASN A 94 4.02 9.90 -1.23
CA ASN A 94 5.02 10.91 -1.61
C ASN A 94 5.43 10.74 -3.09
N LEU A 95 5.68 9.50 -3.53
CA LEU A 95 6.05 9.19 -4.91
C LEU A 95 4.91 9.44 -5.91
N LYS A 96 3.65 9.21 -5.51
CA LYS A 96 2.47 9.49 -6.35
C LYS A 96 2.43 10.94 -6.84
N ARG A 97 2.84 11.92 -6.02
CA ARG A 97 2.85 13.33 -6.44
C ARG A 97 3.81 13.57 -7.62
N VAL A 98 4.98 12.94 -7.59
CA VAL A 98 6.00 13.02 -8.66
C VAL A 98 5.59 12.19 -9.88
N ALA A 99 4.98 11.03 -9.65
CA ALA A 99 4.56 10.09 -10.70
C ALA A 99 3.32 10.53 -11.50
N ARG A 100 2.61 11.59 -11.09
CA ARG A 100 1.38 12.09 -11.75
C ARG A 100 1.62 12.58 -13.17
N ILE A 101 2.80 13.12 -13.44
CA ILE A 101 3.16 13.64 -14.75
C ILE A 101 3.34 12.43 -15.70
N LYS A 102 2.47 12.32 -16.69
CA LYS A 102 2.53 11.27 -17.71
C LYS A 102 2.38 11.90 -19.08
N PHE A 103 3.48 11.92 -19.82
CA PHE A 103 3.47 12.27 -21.23
C PHE A 103 3.18 11.02 -22.07
N ASN A 104 2.45 11.21 -23.17
CA ASN A 104 2.31 10.21 -24.20
C ASN A 104 3.69 9.97 -24.85
N PRO A 105 4.13 8.72 -25.10
CA PRO A 105 5.38 8.42 -25.80
C PRO A 105 5.61 9.26 -27.07
N THR A 106 4.57 9.50 -27.86
CA THR A 106 4.65 10.33 -29.08
C THR A 106 5.03 11.78 -28.75
N HIS A 107 4.48 12.35 -27.68
CA HIS A 107 4.82 13.72 -27.26
C HIS A 107 6.25 13.82 -26.74
N GLN A 108 6.74 12.79 -26.04
CA GLN A 108 8.14 12.75 -25.59
C GLN A 108 9.11 12.71 -26.78
N ILE A 109 8.80 11.91 -27.79
CA ILE A 109 9.58 11.83 -29.03
C ILE A 109 9.59 13.17 -29.75
N MET A 110 8.44 13.84 -29.88
CA MET A 110 8.35 15.16 -30.50
C MET A 110 9.18 16.21 -29.77
N ILE A 111 9.13 16.24 -28.43
CA ILE A 111 9.93 17.19 -27.64
C ILE A 111 11.43 16.91 -27.80
N LYS A 112 11.85 15.64 -27.75
CA LYS A 112 13.25 15.25 -27.99
C LYS A 112 13.72 15.61 -29.41
N LEU A 113 12.87 15.45 -30.42
CA LEU A 113 13.17 15.87 -31.79
C LEU A 113 13.32 17.39 -31.91
N VAL A 114 12.46 18.16 -31.27
CA VAL A 114 12.58 19.64 -31.28
C VAL A 114 13.86 20.09 -30.60
N VAL A 115 14.21 19.52 -29.44
CA VAL A 115 15.49 19.81 -28.76
C VAL A 115 16.67 19.49 -29.67
N LEU A 116 16.62 18.34 -30.35
CA LEU A 116 17.68 17.88 -31.24
C LEU A 116 17.79 18.75 -32.49
N LEU A 117 16.68 19.22 -33.07
CA LEU A 117 16.70 20.16 -34.20
C LEU A 117 17.31 21.50 -33.81
N VAL A 118 16.93 22.06 -32.66
CA VAL A 118 17.51 23.31 -32.15
C VAL A 118 19.00 23.13 -31.86
N GLY A 119 19.39 22.04 -31.21
CA GLY A 119 20.78 21.73 -30.93
C GLY A 119 21.61 21.48 -32.21
N SER A 120 21.06 20.81 -33.21
CA SER A 120 21.73 20.60 -34.51
C SER A 120 22.08 21.92 -35.20
N VAL A 121 21.22 22.94 -35.13
CA VAL A 121 21.52 24.28 -35.67
C VAL A 121 22.69 24.93 -34.95
N VAL A 122 22.80 24.75 -33.62
CA VAL A 122 23.88 25.31 -32.81
C VAL A 122 25.20 24.57 -33.09
N TYR A 123 25.20 23.24 -32.96
CA TYR A 123 26.39 22.40 -33.15
C TYR A 123 26.87 22.35 -34.60
N SER A 124 26.00 22.51 -35.60
CA SER A 124 26.41 22.53 -37.02
C SER A 124 27.25 23.76 -37.36
N ASN A 125 27.01 24.91 -36.72
CA ASN A 125 27.86 26.09 -36.90
C ASN A 125 29.27 25.85 -36.35
N THR A 126 29.37 25.20 -35.19
CA THR A 126 30.65 24.77 -34.61
C THR A 126 31.35 23.73 -35.48
N PHE A 127 30.62 22.71 -35.95
CA PHE A 127 31.16 21.67 -36.83
C PHE A 127 31.64 22.23 -38.18
N ARG A 128 31.00 23.28 -38.70
CA ARG A 128 31.42 23.94 -39.94
C ARG A 128 32.86 24.45 -39.89
N ILE A 129 33.37 24.81 -38.71
CA ILE A 129 34.77 25.20 -38.49
C ILE A 129 35.71 24.01 -38.71
N TYR A 130 35.31 22.85 -38.23
CA TYR A 130 36.10 21.61 -38.30
C TYR A 130 35.99 20.93 -39.67
N THR A 131 34.93 21.20 -40.44
CA THR A 131 34.67 20.58 -41.74
C THR A 131 35.00 21.46 -42.94
N ILE A 132 35.60 22.65 -42.76
CA ILE A 132 35.96 23.58 -43.85
C ILE A 132 36.77 22.88 -44.95
N ASN A 133 37.62 21.92 -44.58
CA ASN A 133 38.48 21.17 -45.51
C ASN A 133 37.71 20.20 -46.44
N PHE A 134 36.40 20.00 -46.24
CA PHE A 134 35.56 19.14 -47.10
C PHE A 134 34.93 19.88 -48.31
N GLY A 135 35.31 21.14 -48.54
CA GLY A 135 34.88 21.90 -49.72
C GLY A 135 33.36 22.01 -49.85
N ASN A 136 32.80 21.71 -51.04
CA ASN A 136 31.35 21.83 -51.30
C ASN A 136 30.47 20.88 -50.47
N LEU A 137 31.04 19.85 -49.83
CA LEU A 137 30.30 18.94 -48.94
C LEU A 137 30.36 19.39 -47.47
N ALA A 138 31.14 20.43 -47.14
CA ALA A 138 31.34 20.89 -45.76
C ALA A 138 30.03 21.22 -45.03
N TRP A 139 29.04 21.77 -45.74
CA TRP A 139 27.73 22.11 -45.17
C TRP A 139 26.90 20.86 -44.83
N LEU A 140 26.88 19.84 -45.68
CA LEU A 140 26.20 18.57 -45.41
C LEU A 140 26.85 17.82 -44.24
N VAL A 141 28.19 17.74 -44.25
CA VAL A 141 28.95 17.09 -43.18
C VAL A 141 28.79 17.85 -41.86
N ALA A 142 28.72 19.19 -41.90
CA ALA A 142 28.48 20.01 -40.71
C ALA A 142 27.07 19.81 -40.12
N ILE A 143 26.04 19.70 -40.97
CA ILE A 143 24.68 19.43 -40.51
C ILE A 143 24.58 18.03 -39.90
N ILE A 144 25.10 17.00 -40.59
CA ILE A 144 25.06 15.61 -40.10
C ILE A 144 25.89 15.47 -38.82
N GLY A 145 27.11 16.03 -38.81
CA GLY A 145 27.99 16.04 -37.65
C GLY A 145 27.38 16.79 -36.46
N GLY A 146 26.78 17.96 -36.72
CA GLY A 146 26.07 18.74 -35.70
C GLY A 146 24.85 18.02 -35.14
N PHE A 147 24.09 17.29 -35.96
CA PHE A 147 22.95 16.48 -35.54
C PHE A 147 23.39 15.31 -34.63
N VAL A 148 24.43 14.57 -35.02
CA VAL A 148 24.97 13.44 -34.24
C VAL A 148 25.59 13.93 -32.93
N ALA A 149 26.38 15.01 -32.98
CA ALA A 149 26.99 15.59 -31.79
C ALA A 149 25.93 16.12 -30.82
N SER A 150 24.95 16.88 -31.32
CA SER A 150 23.85 17.39 -30.50
C SER A 150 23.05 16.26 -29.82
N GLY A 151 22.70 15.21 -30.57
CA GLY A 151 21.99 14.05 -30.00
C GLY A 151 22.81 13.32 -28.94
N GLY A 152 24.12 13.18 -29.15
CA GLY A 152 25.04 12.58 -28.20
C GLY A 152 25.19 13.40 -26.91
N VAL A 153 25.39 14.71 -27.01
CA VAL A 153 25.52 15.59 -25.84
C VAL A 153 24.21 15.69 -25.07
N ASP A 154 23.08 15.87 -25.74
CA ASP A 154 21.75 15.93 -25.10
C ASP A 154 21.45 14.63 -24.37
N TYR A 155 21.74 13.47 -24.98
CA TYR A 155 21.57 12.17 -24.33
C TYR A 155 22.44 12.05 -23.06
N LEU A 156 23.73 12.36 -23.15
CA LEU A 156 24.66 12.24 -22.02
C LEU A 156 24.30 13.22 -20.90
N ALA A 157 23.99 14.48 -21.23
CA ALA A 157 23.56 15.48 -20.27
C ALA A 157 22.24 15.07 -19.60
N THR A 158 21.27 14.55 -20.36
CA THR A 158 20.00 14.06 -19.82
C THR A 158 20.19 12.87 -18.89
N GLN A 159 21.12 11.95 -19.19
CA GLN A 159 21.47 10.86 -18.27
C GLN A 159 22.09 11.38 -16.97
N VAL A 160 23.00 12.37 -17.04
CA VAL A 160 23.59 13.00 -15.84
C VAL A 160 22.51 13.68 -15.00
N CYS A 161 21.65 14.49 -15.61
CA CYS A 161 20.56 15.18 -14.93
C CYS A 161 19.55 14.19 -14.34
N SER A 162 19.19 13.14 -15.08
CA SER A 162 18.29 12.08 -14.63
C SER A 162 18.85 11.34 -13.42
N GLN A 163 20.13 10.92 -13.47
CA GLN A 163 20.79 10.28 -12.33
C GLN A 163 20.80 11.20 -11.12
N TYR A 164 21.14 12.48 -11.30
CA TYR A 164 21.13 13.46 -10.22
C TYR A 164 19.75 13.63 -9.60
N LEU A 165 18.72 13.89 -10.42
CA LEU A 165 17.34 14.11 -9.97
C LEU A 165 16.74 12.86 -9.29
N CYS A 166 16.96 11.67 -9.86
CA CYS A 166 16.48 10.42 -9.29
C CYS A 166 17.18 10.10 -7.95
N ARG A 167 18.52 10.25 -7.89
CA ARG A 167 19.27 10.12 -6.62
C ARG A 167 18.79 11.12 -5.57
N GLN A 168 18.46 12.35 -5.98
CA GLN A 168 17.99 13.39 -5.07
C GLN A 168 16.62 13.06 -4.44
N ILE A 169 15.71 12.37 -5.16
CA ILE A 169 14.42 11.91 -4.59
C ILE A 169 14.64 10.96 -3.41
N THR A 170 15.56 10.02 -3.54
CA THR A 170 15.87 9.04 -2.50
C THR A 170 16.69 9.69 -1.38
N ARG A 171 17.76 10.43 -1.71
CA ARG A 171 18.61 11.12 -0.71
C ARG A 171 17.81 12.10 0.15
N ARG A 172 16.91 12.90 -0.43
CA ARG A 172 16.06 13.82 0.36
C ARG A 172 15.20 13.05 1.36
N ALA A 173 14.64 11.91 0.96
CA ALA A 173 13.82 11.09 1.85
C ALA A 173 14.65 10.47 2.98
N LEU A 174 15.83 9.92 2.67
CA LEU A 174 16.74 9.36 3.66
C LEU A 174 17.23 10.43 4.64
N ASN A 175 17.68 11.59 4.15
CA ASN A 175 18.13 12.69 5.00
C ASN A 175 17.00 13.22 5.90
N GLN A 176 15.75 13.28 5.41
CA GLN A 176 14.59 13.63 6.23
C GLN A 176 14.39 12.64 7.37
N LEU A 177 14.44 11.33 7.09
CA LEU A 177 14.30 10.31 8.12
C LEU A 177 15.46 10.34 9.12
N GLU A 178 16.67 10.59 8.66
CA GLU A 178 17.86 10.68 9.50
C GLU A 178 17.80 11.93 10.40
N SER A 179 17.31 13.06 9.88
CA SER A 179 17.06 14.25 10.71
C SER A 179 15.98 14.00 11.77
N GLN A 180 14.90 13.30 11.42
CA GLN A 180 13.83 12.92 12.36
C GLN A 180 14.33 11.95 13.42
N LYS A 181 15.15 10.96 13.02
CA LYS A 181 15.84 10.04 13.93
C LYS A 181 16.69 10.83 14.93
N ASN A 182 17.55 11.71 14.44
CA ASN A 182 18.46 12.49 15.29
C ASN A 182 17.70 13.43 16.23
N GLN A 183 16.58 14.01 15.80
CA GLN A 183 15.74 14.83 16.65
C GLN A 183 15.11 14.01 17.78
N GLN A 184 14.54 12.83 17.49
CA GLN A 184 13.92 11.99 18.50
C GLN A 184 14.92 11.33 19.45
N LEU A 185 16.13 11.00 18.98
CA LEU A 185 17.18 10.46 19.85
C LEU A 185 17.73 11.50 20.83
N LYS A 186 17.70 12.79 20.49
CA LYS A 186 18.04 13.87 21.42
C LYS A 186 17.06 13.99 22.59
N GLU A 187 15.82 13.54 22.42
CA GLU A 187 14.79 13.53 23.46
C GLU A 187 14.93 12.31 24.40
N GLY A 188 15.75 11.32 24.02
CA GLY A 188 16.07 10.14 24.84
C GLY A 188 16.66 9.02 23.98
N GLU A 189 17.83 8.52 24.37
CA GLU A 189 18.44 7.37 23.68
C GLU A 189 17.70 6.08 24.04
N ASN A 190 17.03 5.48 23.06
CA ASN A 190 16.37 4.19 23.20
C ASN A 190 16.65 3.32 21.96
N GLN A 191 17.18 2.11 22.18
CA GLN A 191 17.41 1.10 21.13
C GLN A 191 16.18 0.82 20.24
N PHE A 192 14.96 0.95 20.78
CA PHE A 192 13.71 0.75 20.03
C PHE A 192 13.40 1.91 19.09
N ILE A 193 13.72 3.16 19.48
CA ILE A 193 13.65 4.32 18.58
C ILE A 193 14.68 4.16 17.46
N ARG A 194 15.93 3.78 17.81
CA ARG A 194 16.98 3.53 16.80
C ARG A 194 16.54 2.45 15.82
N GLY A 195 16.10 1.29 16.31
CA GLY A 195 15.61 0.19 15.50
C GLY A 195 14.46 0.60 14.58
N PHE A 196 13.48 1.35 15.08
CA PHE A 196 12.37 1.85 14.27
C PHE A 196 12.84 2.69 13.06
N TRP A 197 13.72 3.67 13.31
CA TRP A 197 14.21 4.55 12.24
C TRP A 197 15.19 3.85 11.31
N ASP A 198 16.07 3.00 11.84
CA ASP A 198 17.03 2.23 11.06
C ASP A 198 16.31 1.26 10.13
N SER A 199 15.25 0.60 10.58
CA SER A 199 14.40 -0.23 9.70
C SER A 199 13.72 0.58 8.61
N LYS A 200 13.24 1.81 8.89
CA LYS A 200 12.68 2.69 7.85
C LYS A 200 13.73 3.03 6.79
N ILE A 201 14.91 3.47 7.23
CA ILE A 201 16.03 3.87 6.37
C ILE A 201 16.50 2.69 5.52
N ASN A 202 16.78 1.55 6.16
CA ASN A 202 17.24 0.34 5.50
C ASN A 202 16.20 -0.20 4.51
N PHE A 203 14.91 -0.15 4.84
CA PHE A 203 13.87 -0.59 3.91
C PHE A 203 13.80 0.29 2.65
N ILE A 204 13.90 1.62 2.79
CA ILE A 204 13.96 2.53 1.64
C ILE A 204 15.23 2.29 0.84
N PHE A 205 16.38 2.13 1.50
CA PHE A 205 17.63 1.81 0.82
C PHE A 205 17.55 0.48 0.06
N ASN A 206 16.91 -0.55 0.62
CA ASN A 206 16.74 -1.84 -0.05
C ASN A 206 15.81 -1.77 -1.28
N VAL A 207 14.81 -0.88 -1.27
CA VAL A 207 13.85 -0.74 -2.39
C VAL A 207 14.38 0.21 -3.48
N GLU A 208 15.00 1.32 -3.08
CA GLU A 208 15.41 2.42 -3.96
C GLU A 208 16.93 2.42 -4.26
N GLY A 209 17.74 1.73 -3.47
CA GLY A 209 19.21 1.82 -3.45
C GLY A 209 19.92 1.36 -4.72
N GLY A 210 19.25 0.65 -5.62
CA GLY A 210 19.79 0.35 -6.95
C GLY A 210 20.24 1.60 -7.73
N ILE A 211 19.54 2.75 -7.57
CA ILE A 211 19.92 4.02 -8.23
C ILE A 211 21.08 4.73 -7.50
N LEU A 212 21.26 4.44 -6.20
CA LEU A 212 22.36 4.95 -5.38
C LEU A 212 23.65 4.14 -5.61
N ALA A 213 23.50 2.85 -5.93
CA ALA A 213 24.58 1.91 -6.19
C ALA A 213 24.96 1.79 -7.68
N GLN A 214 24.10 2.22 -8.61
CA GLN A 214 24.45 2.27 -10.04
C GLN A 214 25.50 3.36 -10.27
N SER A 215 26.75 2.93 -10.20
CA SER A 215 27.95 3.71 -10.42
C SER A 215 28.63 3.22 -11.70
N HIS A 216 28.31 3.84 -12.84
CA HIS A 216 29.31 3.93 -13.92
C HIS A 216 30.33 5.00 -13.49
N GLU A 217 30.95 4.82 -12.31
CA GLU A 217 31.80 5.84 -11.68
C GLU A 217 33.26 5.43 -11.85
N ILE A 218 34.05 6.33 -12.40
CA ILE A 218 35.51 6.23 -12.41
C ILE A 218 36.02 7.01 -11.19
N ASN A 219 36.99 6.44 -10.48
CA ASN A 219 37.71 7.18 -9.45
C ASN A 219 38.70 8.14 -10.13
N LEU A 220 38.40 9.44 -10.08
CA LEU A 220 39.31 10.50 -10.49
C LEU A 220 39.68 11.30 -9.24
N LEU A 221 40.97 11.38 -8.90
CA LEU A 221 41.48 12.19 -7.78
C LEU A 221 40.75 11.93 -6.44
N GLY A 222 40.47 10.66 -6.14
CA GLY A 222 39.78 10.27 -4.90
C GLY A 222 38.26 10.53 -4.87
N GLN A 223 37.68 11.05 -5.96
CA GLN A 223 36.24 11.24 -6.11
C GLN A 223 35.66 10.28 -7.16
N LYS A 224 34.52 9.67 -6.84
CA LYS A 224 33.75 8.83 -7.77
C LYS A 224 32.94 9.74 -8.70
N ILE A 225 33.34 9.82 -9.97
CA ILE A 225 32.69 10.66 -10.98
C ILE A 225 32.08 9.75 -12.06
N SER A 226 30.83 9.98 -12.41
CA SER A 226 30.13 9.21 -13.45
C SER A 226 30.79 9.41 -14.83
N ILE A 227 30.99 8.33 -15.60
CA ILE A 227 31.52 8.34 -16.97
C ILE A 227 30.71 9.28 -17.86
N TYR A 228 29.39 9.33 -17.64
CA TYR A 228 28.49 10.23 -18.36
C TYR A 228 28.79 11.71 -18.07
N VAL A 229 29.21 12.06 -16.85
CA VAL A 229 29.62 13.42 -16.49
C VAL A 229 30.90 13.79 -17.23
N ILE A 230 31.89 12.91 -17.25
CA ILE A 230 33.16 13.15 -17.95
C ILE A 230 32.90 13.34 -19.46
N ALA A 231 32.15 12.42 -20.07
CA ALA A 231 31.83 12.49 -21.49
C ALA A 231 31.01 13.74 -21.84
N ALA A 232 30.01 14.11 -21.03
CA ALA A 232 29.22 15.32 -21.25
C ALA A 232 30.08 16.59 -21.11
N VAL A 233 30.98 16.66 -20.11
CA VAL A 233 31.86 17.82 -19.92
C VAL A 233 32.83 17.98 -21.08
N VAL A 234 33.46 16.89 -21.54
CA VAL A 234 34.40 16.93 -22.67
C VAL A 234 33.72 17.43 -23.95
N LEU A 235 32.53 16.89 -24.27
CA LEU A 235 31.82 17.30 -25.48
C LEU A 235 31.30 18.75 -25.39
N ASN A 236 30.89 19.21 -24.21
CA ASN A 236 30.53 20.62 -23.99
C ASN A 236 31.74 21.55 -24.05
N LEU A 237 32.93 21.10 -23.65
CA LEU A 237 34.16 21.90 -23.76
C LEU A 237 34.55 22.11 -25.23
N ILE A 238 34.39 21.08 -26.07
CA ILE A 238 34.61 21.18 -27.52
C ILE A 238 33.64 22.22 -28.12
N GLU A 239 32.36 22.16 -27.74
CA GLU A 239 31.36 23.11 -28.22
C GLU A 239 31.64 24.54 -27.77
N PHE A 240 31.97 24.74 -26.48
CA PHE A 240 32.35 26.05 -25.96
C PHE A 240 33.56 26.63 -26.68
N THR A 241 34.57 25.80 -26.94
CA THR A 241 35.81 26.24 -27.64
C THR A 241 35.50 26.63 -29.09
N GLY A 242 34.67 25.87 -29.78
CA GLY A 242 34.23 26.18 -31.14
C GLY A 242 33.35 27.43 -31.21
N ALA A 243 32.41 27.59 -30.29
CA ALA A 243 31.58 28.80 -30.18
C ALA A 243 32.42 30.04 -29.87
N PHE A 244 33.38 29.92 -28.94
CA PHE A 244 34.32 31.01 -28.61
C PHE A 244 35.20 31.39 -29.80
N TYR A 245 35.66 30.40 -30.57
CA TYR A 245 36.39 30.64 -31.82
C TYR A 245 35.54 31.40 -32.83
N LEU A 246 34.28 31.01 -33.05
CA LEU A 246 33.35 31.71 -33.95
C LEU A 246 33.11 33.16 -33.52
N VAL A 247 32.78 33.37 -32.24
CA VAL A 247 32.55 34.71 -31.67
C VAL A 247 33.80 35.60 -31.81
N SER A 248 34.99 35.00 -31.72
CA SER A 248 36.26 35.73 -31.84
C SER A 248 36.70 35.98 -33.28
N LYS A 249 36.40 35.07 -34.23
CA LYS A 249 36.83 35.15 -35.64
C LYS A 249 35.85 35.83 -36.58
N LEU A 250 34.55 35.79 -36.29
CA LEU A 250 33.53 36.39 -37.16
C LEU A 250 33.41 37.91 -37.01
N GLY A 251 34.23 38.54 -36.16
CA GLY A 251 34.27 40.00 -36.01
C GLY A 251 33.00 40.63 -35.44
N LEU A 252 31.96 39.83 -35.16
CA LEU A 252 30.62 40.28 -34.74
C LEU A 252 30.64 41.15 -33.48
N PHE A 253 31.73 41.06 -32.69
CA PHE A 253 31.83 41.64 -31.35
C PHE A 253 33.27 42.10 -31.02
N GLU A 254 34.04 42.58 -31.99
CA GLU A 254 35.44 43.04 -31.79
C GLU A 254 35.58 44.14 -30.73
N ASP A 255 34.55 44.96 -30.53
CA ASP A 255 34.53 46.03 -29.53
C ASP A 255 34.04 45.57 -28.15
N LEU A 256 33.55 44.33 -28.03
CA LEU A 256 33.04 43.83 -26.76
C LEU A 256 34.17 43.26 -25.87
N PRO A 257 34.15 43.58 -24.56
CA PRO A 257 35.01 42.97 -23.56
C PRO A 257 35.01 41.44 -23.65
N ILE A 258 36.19 40.84 -23.43
CA ILE A 258 36.41 39.39 -23.44
C ILE A 258 35.38 38.65 -22.56
N PHE A 259 35.01 39.22 -21.41
CA PHE A 259 33.99 38.66 -20.53
C PHE A 259 32.63 38.46 -21.22
N ILE A 260 32.18 39.43 -22.03
CA ILE A 260 30.89 39.31 -22.73
C ILE A 260 30.97 38.26 -23.84
N ARG A 261 32.12 38.13 -24.51
CA ARG A 261 32.36 37.04 -25.48
C ARG A 261 32.31 35.67 -24.82
N LEU A 262 32.88 35.52 -23.62
CA LEU A 262 32.80 34.28 -22.82
C LEU A 262 31.35 33.93 -22.46
N VAL A 263 30.55 34.92 -22.05
CA VAL A 263 29.15 34.71 -21.71
C VAL A 263 28.36 34.24 -22.93
N ILE A 264 28.48 34.93 -24.07
CA ILE A 264 27.78 34.56 -25.31
C ILE A 264 28.20 33.16 -25.78
N SER A 265 29.49 32.84 -25.70
CA SER A 265 30.03 31.53 -26.13
C SER A 265 29.60 30.37 -25.21
N SER A 266 29.17 30.65 -23.98
CA SER A 266 28.66 29.63 -23.06
C SER A 266 27.16 29.35 -23.24
N LEU A 267 26.43 30.22 -23.94
CA LEU A 267 24.98 30.09 -24.15
C LEU A 267 24.57 28.75 -24.79
N PRO A 268 25.25 28.23 -25.84
CA PRO A 268 25.02 26.89 -26.37
C PRO A 268 25.05 25.79 -25.31
N VAL A 269 26.09 25.80 -24.48
CA VAL A 269 26.31 24.79 -23.43
C VAL A 269 25.23 24.90 -22.37
N VAL A 270 24.94 26.11 -21.90
CA VAL A 270 23.90 26.35 -20.88
C VAL A 270 22.53 25.89 -21.37
N LEU A 271 22.16 26.20 -22.63
CA LEU A 271 20.89 25.76 -23.21
C LEU A 271 20.79 24.23 -23.28
N THR A 272 21.85 23.53 -23.67
CA THR A 272 21.88 22.06 -23.68
C THR A 272 21.65 21.48 -22.28
N TRP A 273 22.31 22.01 -21.26
CA TRP A 273 22.10 21.57 -19.87
C TRP A 273 20.72 21.92 -19.32
N MET A 274 20.17 23.08 -19.66
CA MET A 274 18.80 23.46 -19.27
C MET A 274 17.77 22.52 -19.92
N MET A 275 17.91 22.23 -21.22
CA MET A 275 17.02 21.32 -21.93
C MET A 275 17.12 19.90 -21.38
N ALA A 276 18.34 19.40 -21.16
CA ALA A 276 18.58 18.10 -20.53
C ALA A 276 17.96 18.00 -19.12
N PHE A 277 18.05 19.08 -18.33
CA PHE A 277 17.42 19.14 -17.01
C PHE A 277 15.89 19.10 -17.09
N VAL A 278 15.29 19.87 -18.00
CA VAL A 278 13.84 19.89 -18.21
C VAL A 278 13.35 18.52 -18.71
N GLN A 279 14.04 17.91 -19.68
CA GLN A 279 13.73 16.56 -20.14
C GLN A 279 13.76 15.57 -18.96
N ALA A 280 14.88 15.54 -18.22
CA ALA A 280 15.08 14.67 -17.07
C ALA A 280 14.01 14.84 -15.98
N ASP A 281 13.58 16.07 -15.69
CA ASP A 281 12.56 16.35 -14.69
C ASP A 281 11.14 15.98 -15.15
N TRP A 282 10.84 16.11 -16.45
CA TRP A 282 9.50 15.90 -16.99
C TRP A 282 9.24 14.48 -17.48
N PHE A 283 10.27 13.74 -17.90
CA PHE A 283 10.09 12.40 -18.46
C PHE A 283 10.70 11.32 -17.57
N GLU A 284 11.99 11.42 -17.26
CA GLU A 284 12.75 10.38 -16.58
C GLU A 284 12.41 10.32 -15.08
N ARG A 285 12.31 11.46 -14.40
CA ARG A 285 11.97 11.54 -12.97
C ARG A 285 10.57 10.98 -12.65
N PRO A 286 9.49 11.29 -13.39
CA PRO A 286 8.17 10.70 -13.17
C PRO A 286 8.10 9.23 -13.56
N GLN A 287 8.88 8.79 -14.56
CA GLN A 287 9.00 7.37 -14.90
C GLN A 287 9.65 6.59 -13.75
N TYR A 288 10.78 7.06 -13.24
CA TYR A 288 11.45 6.46 -12.10
C TYR A 288 10.53 6.37 -10.87
N ALA A 289 9.78 7.43 -10.57
CA ALA A 289 8.81 7.41 -9.46
C ALA A 289 7.72 6.34 -9.66
N ARG A 290 7.24 6.11 -10.88
CA ARG A 290 6.27 5.03 -11.19
C ARG A 290 6.88 3.63 -11.02
N GLU A 291 8.12 3.44 -11.43
CA GLU A 291 8.84 2.17 -11.22
C GLU A 291 9.00 1.87 -9.73
N LEU A 292 9.35 2.87 -8.92
CA LEU A 292 9.40 2.73 -7.46
C LEU A 292 8.03 2.39 -6.85
N LEU A 293 6.94 3.06 -7.29
CA LEU A 293 5.59 2.72 -6.84
C LEU A 293 5.26 1.24 -7.07
N ASN A 294 5.63 0.70 -8.23
CA ASN A 294 5.42 -0.71 -8.54
C ASN A 294 6.24 -1.62 -7.60
N LYS A 295 7.50 -1.25 -7.28
CA LYS A 295 8.31 -2.00 -6.32
C LYS A 295 7.69 -2.01 -4.91
N TYR A 296 7.20 -0.86 -4.44
CA TYR A 296 6.54 -0.77 -3.13
C TYR A 296 5.22 -1.55 -3.08
N ASN A 297 4.39 -1.49 -4.12
CA ASN A 297 3.15 -2.27 -4.19
C ASN A 297 3.41 -3.78 -4.13
N LYS A 298 4.44 -4.28 -4.83
CA LYS A 298 4.84 -5.70 -4.77
C LYS A 298 5.30 -6.10 -3.36
N LYS A 299 6.07 -5.23 -2.68
CA LYS A 299 6.51 -5.49 -1.30
C LYS A 299 5.36 -5.48 -0.29
N ALA A 300 4.33 -4.64 -0.49
CA ALA A 300 3.14 -4.61 0.36
C ALA A 300 2.33 -5.91 0.29
N GLN A 301 2.22 -6.52 -0.89
CA GLN A 301 1.49 -7.78 -1.10
C GLN A 301 2.14 -8.98 -0.36
N GLY A 302 3.45 -8.93 -0.12
CA GLY A 302 4.18 -10.01 0.56
C GLY A 302 4.21 -9.93 2.10
N MET A 303 3.59 -8.93 2.73
CA MET A 303 3.72 -8.68 4.18
C MET A 303 2.55 -9.13 5.05
N ILE A 304 1.60 -9.90 4.50
CA ILE A 304 0.42 -10.35 5.26
C ILE A 304 0.48 -11.86 5.42
N THR A 305 1.22 -12.36 6.42
CA THR A 305 1.24 -13.80 6.76
C THR A 305 1.54 -14.11 8.24
N GLU A 306 1.46 -13.14 9.16
CA GLU A 306 1.34 -13.49 10.58
C GLU A 306 -0.13 -13.46 11.00
N PRO A 307 -0.59 -14.45 11.80
CA PRO A 307 -1.91 -14.39 12.39
C PRO A 307 -1.98 -13.16 13.29
N ILE A 308 -2.74 -12.15 12.83
CA ILE A 308 -2.89 -10.81 13.43
C ILE A 308 -3.18 -10.93 14.94
N ASP A 309 -3.91 -11.97 15.33
CA ASP A 309 -4.33 -12.26 16.71
C ASP A 309 -3.16 -12.58 17.64
N GLN A 310 -2.13 -13.30 17.17
CA GLN A 310 -0.96 -13.62 18.00
C GLN A 310 -0.08 -12.38 18.25
N MET A 311 0.06 -11.54 17.23
CA MET A 311 0.77 -10.27 17.34
C MET A 311 0.02 -9.31 18.27
N TYR A 312 -1.30 -9.20 18.11
CA TYR A 312 -2.13 -8.34 18.95
C TYR A 312 -2.12 -8.80 20.41
N ARG A 313 -2.29 -10.09 20.69
CA ARG A 313 -2.18 -10.64 22.04
C ARG A 313 -0.83 -10.33 22.69
N THR A 314 0.27 -10.51 21.95
CA THR A 314 1.61 -10.22 22.46
C THR A 314 1.77 -8.74 22.81
N LEU A 315 1.20 -7.85 22.01
CA LEU A 315 1.23 -6.41 22.26
C LEU A 315 0.35 -6.00 23.45
N VAL A 316 -0.82 -6.61 23.63
CA VAL A 316 -1.68 -6.37 24.81
C VAL A 316 -0.97 -6.76 26.09
N ARG A 317 -0.30 -7.93 26.13
CA ARG A 317 0.55 -8.32 27.25
C ARG A 317 1.64 -7.28 27.51
N LEU A 318 2.33 -6.85 26.46
CA LEU A 318 3.38 -5.84 26.59
C LEU A 318 2.85 -4.52 27.17
N ASP A 319 1.67 -4.06 26.76
CA ASP A 319 1.06 -2.84 27.29
C ASP A 319 0.76 -2.94 28.80
N ALA A 320 0.19 -4.06 29.24
CA ALA A 320 -0.03 -4.30 30.66
C ALA A 320 1.27 -4.38 31.46
N GLY A 321 2.32 -4.99 30.87
CA GLY A 321 3.65 -4.98 31.46
C GLY A 321 4.23 -3.56 31.59
N ILE A 322 4.00 -2.69 30.60
CA ILE A 322 4.38 -1.26 30.62
C ILE A 322 3.66 -0.52 31.73
N GLU A 323 2.33 -0.66 31.83
CA GLU A 323 1.53 0.01 32.86
C GLU A 323 1.97 -0.42 34.26
N GLN A 324 2.26 -1.71 34.43
CA GLN A 324 2.82 -2.28 35.64
C GLN A 324 4.21 -1.72 35.98
N MET A 325 5.07 -1.46 34.99
CA MET A 325 6.40 -0.84 35.23
C MET A 325 6.31 0.65 35.59
N LEU A 326 5.32 1.37 35.04
CA LEU A 326 5.16 2.80 35.23
C LEU A 326 4.37 3.16 36.51
N SER A 327 3.56 2.25 37.04
CA SER A 327 2.78 2.49 38.24
C SER A 327 3.62 2.38 39.52
N SER A 328 3.61 3.42 40.35
CA SER A 328 4.23 3.42 41.69
C SER A 328 3.40 2.67 42.74
N LYS A 329 2.11 2.46 42.48
CA LYS A 329 1.19 1.61 43.25
C LYS A 329 0.62 0.57 42.30
N SER A 330 1.44 -0.41 41.98
CA SER A 330 1.06 -1.41 41.01
C SER A 330 0.04 -2.39 41.62
N GLU A 331 -1.05 -2.63 40.89
CA GLU A 331 -2.11 -3.59 41.27
C GLU A 331 -1.57 -5.02 41.36
N TYR A 332 -0.54 -5.33 40.56
CA TYR A 332 0.13 -6.61 40.58
C TYR A 332 1.52 -6.49 41.23
N PRO A 333 2.06 -7.57 41.82
CA PRO A 333 3.42 -7.56 42.36
C PRO A 333 4.50 -7.73 41.28
N THR A 334 4.17 -8.31 40.12
CA THR A 334 5.13 -8.59 39.05
C THR A 334 4.57 -8.26 37.66
N VAL A 335 5.48 -7.99 36.71
CA VAL A 335 5.15 -7.79 35.28
C VAL A 335 4.47 -9.02 34.70
N GLU A 336 4.90 -10.22 35.10
CA GLU A 336 4.33 -11.47 34.61
C GLU A 336 2.87 -11.67 35.05
N LEU A 337 2.50 -11.25 36.28
CA LEU A 337 1.12 -11.28 36.73
C LEU A 337 0.24 -10.28 35.97
N ALA A 338 0.73 -9.07 35.71
CA ALA A 338 0.01 -8.09 34.90
C ALA A 338 -0.19 -8.58 33.44
N GLU A 339 0.80 -9.25 32.85
CA GLU A 339 0.69 -9.85 31.51
C GLU A 339 -0.32 -11.01 31.46
N LEU A 340 -0.35 -11.86 32.49
CA LEU A 340 -1.28 -12.98 32.58
C LEU A 340 -2.71 -12.49 32.81
N ASP A 341 -2.90 -11.40 33.55
CA ASP A 341 -4.20 -10.76 33.69
C ASP A 341 -4.67 -10.13 32.37
N ALA A 342 -3.76 -9.47 31.63
CA ALA A 342 -4.04 -8.94 30.31
C ALA A 342 -4.45 -10.03 29.31
N ASP A 343 -3.91 -11.23 29.44
CA ASP A 343 -4.36 -12.42 28.68
C ASP A 343 -5.79 -12.82 29.02
N ILE A 344 -6.16 -12.81 30.30
CA ILE A 344 -7.51 -13.16 30.76
C ILE A 344 -8.51 -12.16 30.18
N ARG A 345 -8.18 -10.86 30.24
CA ARG A 345 -8.98 -9.79 29.61
C ARG A 345 -9.04 -9.94 28.09
N TYR A 346 -7.91 -10.18 27.43
CA TYR A 346 -7.84 -10.38 25.98
C TYR A 346 -8.80 -11.46 25.50
N PHE A 347 -8.82 -12.62 26.17
CA PHE A 347 -9.75 -13.69 25.82
C PHE A 347 -11.20 -13.35 26.18
N GLY A 348 -11.42 -12.59 27.27
CA GLY A 348 -12.73 -12.05 27.62
C GLY A 348 -13.30 -11.17 26.49
N ASP A 349 -12.53 -10.17 26.07
CA ASP A 349 -12.89 -9.25 24.98
C ASP A 349 -13.16 -10.01 23.67
N GLN A 350 -12.31 -10.98 23.32
CA GLN A 350 -12.50 -11.80 22.11
C GLN A 350 -13.79 -12.63 22.16
N MET A 351 -14.18 -13.15 23.32
CA MET A 351 -15.45 -13.86 23.47
C MET A 351 -16.65 -12.91 23.34
N GLU A 352 -16.55 -11.70 23.91
CA GLU A 352 -17.61 -10.69 23.79
C GLU A 352 -17.78 -10.24 22.33
N ASP A 353 -16.67 -9.92 21.65
CA ASP A 353 -16.65 -9.57 20.22
C ASP A 353 -17.24 -10.69 19.37
N LEU A 354 -16.87 -11.95 19.63
CA LEU A 354 -17.37 -13.12 18.90
C LEU A 354 -18.88 -13.35 19.14
N GLN A 355 -19.36 -13.12 20.36
CA GLN A 355 -20.79 -13.19 20.67
C GLN A 355 -21.59 -12.09 19.98
N GLU A 356 -21.06 -10.87 19.94
CA GLU A 356 -21.69 -9.74 19.23
C GLU A 356 -21.71 -10.00 17.72
N GLU A 357 -20.58 -10.41 17.14
CA GLU A 357 -20.49 -10.79 15.72
C GLU A 357 -21.44 -11.94 15.38
N GLY A 358 -21.54 -12.94 16.26
CA GLY A 358 -22.46 -14.05 16.14
C GLY A 358 -23.93 -13.61 16.11
N LYS A 359 -24.33 -12.74 17.05
CA LYS A 359 -25.68 -12.14 17.07
C LYS A 359 -25.98 -11.39 15.78
N LEU A 360 -25.04 -10.58 15.30
CA LEU A 360 -25.17 -9.82 14.05
C LEU A 360 -25.28 -10.73 12.83
N LYS A 361 -24.47 -11.80 12.76
CA LYS A 361 -24.52 -12.81 11.68
C LYS A 361 -25.87 -13.54 11.65
N ILE A 362 -26.38 -13.97 12.80
CA ILE A 362 -27.70 -14.60 12.92
C ILE A 362 -28.80 -13.64 12.48
N GLN A 363 -28.77 -12.39 12.95
CA GLN A 363 -29.77 -11.37 12.59
C GLN A 363 -29.74 -11.07 11.09
N SER A 364 -28.54 -10.98 10.50
CA SER A 364 -28.34 -10.79 9.07
C SER A 364 -28.86 -11.97 8.24
N LEU A 365 -28.70 -13.20 8.74
CA LEU A 365 -29.29 -14.39 8.12
C LEU A 365 -30.82 -14.37 8.18
N LYS A 366 -31.41 -14.07 9.35
CA LYS A 366 -32.86 -13.93 9.50
C LYS A 366 -33.42 -12.91 8.50
N ASN A 367 -32.84 -11.70 8.49
CA ASN A 367 -33.24 -10.64 7.56
C ASN A 367 -33.10 -11.05 6.08
N LYS A 368 -32.07 -11.84 5.74
CA LYS A 368 -31.89 -12.35 4.38
C LYS A 368 -33.03 -13.28 3.98
N TYR A 369 -33.40 -14.23 4.84
CA TYR A 369 -34.47 -15.19 4.52
C TYR A 369 -35.86 -14.54 4.54
N GLU A 370 -36.09 -13.55 5.40
CA GLU A 370 -37.32 -12.74 5.34
C GLU A 370 -37.45 -11.97 4.02
N ARG A 371 -36.34 -11.41 3.52
CA ARG A 371 -36.33 -10.78 2.19
C ARG A 371 -36.61 -11.79 1.07
N GLN A 372 -36.01 -12.99 1.15
CA GLN A 372 -36.27 -14.04 0.17
C GLN A 372 -37.73 -14.50 0.16
N LYS A 373 -38.40 -14.58 1.32
CA LYS A 373 -39.84 -14.86 1.37
C LYS A 373 -40.65 -13.78 0.64
N LYS A 374 -40.38 -12.50 0.93
CA LYS A 374 -41.05 -11.37 0.26
C LYS A 374 -40.78 -11.29 -1.25
N GLU A 375 -39.56 -11.62 -1.68
CA GLU A 375 -39.20 -11.68 -3.09
C GLU A 375 -39.99 -12.77 -3.80
N ILE A 376 -40.09 -13.96 -3.20
CA ILE A 376 -40.89 -15.07 -3.73
C ILE A 376 -42.37 -14.66 -3.81
N GLU A 377 -42.95 -14.08 -2.75
CA GLU A 377 -44.33 -13.57 -2.77
C GLU A 377 -44.60 -12.59 -3.91
N ALA A 378 -43.65 -11.68 -4.15
CA ALA A 378 -43.76 -10.67 -5.20
C ALA A 378 -43.56 -11.24 -6.61
N GLU A 379 -42.87 -12.38 -6.76
CA GLU A 379 -42.63 -13.05 -8.05
C GLU A 379 -43.82 -13.89 -8.51
N TYR A 380 -44.75 -14.27 -7.64
CA TYR A 380 -45.97 -14.95 -8.07
C TYR A 380 -46.90 -13.96 -8.77
N PRO A 381 -47.22 -14.19 -10.06
CA PRO A 381 -48.11 -13.29 -10.79
C PRO A 381 -49.45 -13.14 -10.07
N GLN A 382 -50.09 -11.99 -10.27
CA GLN A 382 -51.51 -11.87 -9.95
C GLN A 382 -52.29 -12.67 -10.99
N PHE A 383 -53.49 -13.11 -10.63
CA PHE A 383 -54.39 -13.74 -11.58
C PHE A 383 -54.74 -12.71 -12.67
N GLU A 384 -54.00 -12.74 -13.77
CA GLU A 384 -54.25 -11.91 -14.95
C GLU A 384 -54.93 -12.78 -16.01
N GLN A 385 -56.12 -12.38 -16.45
CA GLN A 385 -56.79 -13.09 -17.51
C GLN A 385 -57.55 -12.11 -18.42
N ASP A 386 -57.23 -12.15 -19.71
CA ASP A 386 -58.06 -11.60 -20.80
C ASP A 386 -59.06 -12.70 -21.19
N LEU A 387 -60.31 -12.57 -20.73
CA LEU A 387 -61.33 -13.61 -20.75
C LEU A 387 -62.55 -13.19 -21.54
N ARG A 388 -62.50 -13.37 -22.86
CA ARG A 388 -63.71 -13.32 -23.68
C ARG A 388 -64.29 -14.73 -23.81
N GLY A 389 -65.49 -14.95 -23.27
CA GLY A 389 -66.33 -16.14 -23.57
C GLY A 389 -66.44 -17.24 -22.51
N LEU A 390 -65.99 -17.03 -21.26
CA LEU A 390 -66.23 -17.95 -20.13
C LEU A 390 -67.41 -17.48 -19.28
N ALA A 391 -68.20 -18.41 -18.73
CA ALA A 391 -69.30 -18.10 -17.81
C ALA A 391 -68.76 -17.74 -16.41
N ASP A 392 -69.43 -16.82 -15.70
CA ASP A 392 -68.97 -16.26 -14.42
C ASP A 392 -68.66 -17.33 -13.34
N ILE A 393 -69.44 -18.42 -13.32
CA ILE A 393 -69.27 -19.53 -12.37
C ILE A 393 -67.96 -20.28 -12.60
N ASP A 394 -67.56 -20.47 -13.86
CA ASP A 394 -66.31 -21.15 -14.22
C ASP A 394 -65.09 -20.26 -13.91
N LEU A 395 -65.25 -18.95 -14.04
CA LEU A 395 -64.24 -17.94 -13.74
C LEU A 395 -63.93 -17.87 -12.24
N GLU A 396 -64.97 -17.87 -11.40
CA GLU A 396 -64.82 -17.84 -9.95
C GLU A 396 -64.17 -19.12 -9.41
N ARG A 397 -64.54 -20.28 -9.97
CA ARG A 397 -63.90 -21.57 -9.68
C ARG A 397 -62.43 -21.60 -10.10
N LEU A 398 -62.10 -21.11 -11.30
CA LEU A 398 -60.73 -21.02 -11.80
C LEU A 398 -59.84 -20.12 -10.91
N LYS A 399 -60.39 -18.99 -10.46
CA LYS A 399 -59.71 -18.09 -9.53
C LYS A 399 -59.45 -18.75 -8.18
N GLN A 400 -60.43 -19.47 -7.62
CA GLN A 400 -60.27 -20.21 -6.37
C GLN A 400 -59.25 -21.35 -6.50
N GLU A 401 -59.27 -22.11 -7.60
CA GLU A 401 -58.30 -23.18 -7.88
C GLU A 401 -56.87 -22.60 -8.02
N TYR A 402 -56.71 -21.46 -8.69
CA TYR A 402 -55.44 -20.75 -8.82
C TYR A 402 -54.90 -20.27 -7.47
N GLU A 403 -55.71 -19.57 -6.67
CA GLU A 403 -55.30 -19.07 -5.35
C GLU A 403 -54.96 -20.22 -4.39
N THR A 404 -55.70 -21.33 -4.45
CA THR A 404 -55.40 -22.52 -3.62
C THR A 404 -54.08 -23.17 -4.02
N GLN A 405 -53.80 -23.32 -5.32
CA GLN A 405 -52.52 -23.84 -5.81
C GLN A 405 -51.36 -22.90 -5.49
N LYS A 406 -51.57 -21.58 -5.62
CA LYS A 406 -50.59 -20.55 -5.26
C LYS A 406 -50.25 -20.63 -3.77
N ALA A 407 -51.25 -20.68 -2.89
CA ALA A 407 -51.05 -20.81 -1.45
C ALA A 407 -50.29 -22.10 -1.09
N GLN A 408 -50.68 -23.25 -1.64
CA GLN A 408 -49.97 -24.52 -1.40
C GLN A 408 -48.52 -24.51 -1.88
N THR A 409 -48.24 -23.86 -3.02
CA THR A 409 -46.88 -23.77 -3.57
C THR A 409 -46.02 -22.82 -2.73
N LEU A 410 -46.56 -21.66 -2.36
CA LEU A 410 -45.89 -20.69 -1.47
C LEU A 410 -45.58 -21.31 -0.11
N ASP A 411 -46.53 -22.02 0.50
CA ASP A 411 -46.33 -22.70 1.78
C ASP A 411 -45.19 -23.74 1.69
N ALA A 412 -45.16 -24.53 0.62
CA ALA A 412 -44.09 -25.50 0.41
C ALA A 412 -42.71 -24.84 0.19
N GLU A 413 -42.66 -23.70 -0.50
CA GLU A 413 -41.42 -22.94 -0.71
C GLU A 413 -40.95 -22.24 0.57
N PHE A 414 -41.88 -21.70 1.37
CA PHE A 414 -41.57 -21.10 2.66
C PHE A 414 -41.11 -22.13 3.69
N GLN A 415 -41.70 -23.32 3.71
CA GLN A 415 -41.23 -24.42 4.56
C GLN A 415 -39.79 -24.79 4.21
N LYS A 416 -39.46 -24.95 2.92
CA LYS A 416 -38.08 -25.22 2.47
C LYS A 416 -37.11 -24.10 2.87
N ILE A 417 -37.51 -22.84 2.73
CA ILE A 417 -36.68 -21.70 3.15
C ILE A 417 -36.48 -21.71 4.67
N GLU A 418 -37.53 -22.02 5.43
CA GLU A 418 -37.50 -22.09 6.88
C GLU A 418 -36.56 -23.21 7.36
N GLU A 419 -36.62 -24.39 6.74
CA GLU A 419 -35.70 -25.51 6.98
C GLU A 419 -34.25 -25.12 6.71
N ILE A 420 -33.96 -24.53 5.55
CA ILE A 420 -32.60 -24.07 5.20
C ILE A 420 -32.14 -22.96 6.15
N LYS A 421 -33.04 -22.06 6.57
CA LYS A 421 -32.73 -21.02 7.56
C LYS A 421 -32.36 -21.64 8.90
N GLN A 422 -33.17 -22.57 9.40
CA GLN A 422 -32.92 -23.25 10.67
C GLN A 422 -31.62 -24.06 10.63
N GLN A 423 -31.37 -24.79 9.54
CA GLN A 423 -30.13 -25.54 9.37
C GLN A 423 -28.90 -24.63 9.39
N LYS A 424 -28.90 -23.51 8.65
CA LYS A 424 -27.76 -22.59 8.66
C LYS A 424 -27.58 -21.85 9.97
N ILE A 425 -28.67 -21.51 10.66
CA ILE A 425 -28.58 -20.94 12.01
C ILE A 425 -27.98 -21.98 12.96
N LYS A 426 -28.38 -23.26 12.86
CA LYS A 426 -27.82 -24.34 13.69
C LYS A 426 -26.33 -24.57 13.42
N GLU A 427 -25.91 -24.59 12.16
CA GLU A 427 -24.50 -24.71 11.76
C GLU A 427 -23.67 -23.54 12.31
N LEU A 428 -24.15 -22.31 12.11
CA LEU A 428 -23.46 -21.10 12.58
C LEU A 428 -23.41 -21.01 14.11
N SER A 429 -24.50 -21.39 14.79
CA SER A 429 -24.52 -21.48 16.25
C SER A 429 -23.54 -22.54 16.77
N LYS A 430 -23.44 -23.68 16.09
CA LYS A 430 -22.47 -24.73 16.44
C LYS A 430 -21.03 -24.23 16.30
N GLU A 431 -20.69 -23.62 15.16
CA GLU A 431 -19.36 -23.02 14.92
C GLU A 431 -19.00 -21.96 15.97
N LEU A 432 -19.94 -21.05 16.28
CA LEU A 432 -19.74 -20.05 17.33
C LEU A 432 -19.54 -20.69 18.71
N THR A 433 -20.25 -21.77 19.01
CA THR A 433 -20.14 -22.48 20.29
C THR A 433 -18.77 -23.14 20.41
N GLU A 434 -18.29 -23.82 19.36
CA GLU A 434 -16.96 -24.43 19.30
C GLU A 434 -15.84 -23.38 19.47
N GLN A 435 -15.94 -22.23 18.79
CA GLN A 435 -14.98 -21.13 18.92
C GLN A 435 -15.01 -20.49 20.33
N LEU A 436 -16.19 -20.31 20.91
CA LEU A 436 -16.33 -19.81 22.28
C LEU A 436 -15.78 -20.80 23.32
N GLU A 437 -16.01 -22.10 23.15
CA GLU A 437 -15.42 -23.13 24.01
C GLU A 437 -13.89 -23.13 23.93
N GLU A 438 -13.33 -23.01 22.73
CA GLU A 438 -11.88 -22.92 22.55
C GLU A 438 -11.29 -21.68 23.26
N LEU A 439 -11.94 -20.52 23.10
CA LEU A 439 -11.54 -19.28 23.79
C LEU A 439 -11.68 -19.40 25.31
N LYS A 440 -12.75 -20.03 25.78
CA LYS A 440 -12.97 -20.27 27.22
C LYS A 440 -11.89 -21.18 27.81
N ILE A 441 -11.54 -22.27 27.13
CA ILE A 441 -10.42 -23.15 27.53
C ILE A 441 -9.11 -22.35 27.61
N LYS A 442 -8.83 -21.51 26.61
CA LYS A 442 -7.64 -20.64 26.61
C LYS A 442 -7.64 -19.64 27.77
N GLN A 443 -8.79 -19.05 28.09
CA GLN A 443 -8.96 -18.16 29.24
C GLN A 443 -8.74 -18.90 30.56
N GLU A 444 -9.37 -20.07 30.75
CA GLU A 444 -9.21 -20.90 31.95
C GLU A 444 -7.76 -21.33 32.16
N LEU A 445 -7.05 -21.67 31.09
CA LEU A 445 -5.60 -21.95 31.14
C LEU A 445 -4.79 -20.71 31.56
N ALA A 446 -5.17 -19.52 31.10
CA ALA A 446 -4.54 -18.27 31.53
C ALA A 446 -4.80 -17.98 33.03
N VAL A 447 -6.04 -18.16 33.50
CA VAL A 447 -6.42 -18.04 34.92
C VAL A 447 -5.63 -19.02 35.80
N LYS A 448 -5.53 -20.29 35.38
CA LYS A 448 -4.74 -21.30 36.10
C LYS A 448 -3.26 -20.89 36.21
N LYS A 449 -2.68 -20.38 35.13
CA LYS A 449 -1.29 -19.87 35.13
C LYS A 449 -1.13 -18.67 36.05
N PHE A 450 -2.07 -17.71 36.01
CA PHE A 450 -2.08 -16.55 36.89
C PHE A 450 -2.12 -16.97 38.36
N ASN A 451 -3.07 -17.82 38.75
CA ASN A 451 -3.22 -18.29 40.13
C ASN A 451 -1.99 -19.05 40.63
N ARG A 452 -1.41 -19.92 39.79
CA ARG A 452 -0.17 -20.62 40.12
C ARG A 452 0.98 -19.65 40.37
N LYS A 453 1.16 -18.67 39.47
CA LYS A 453 2.25 -17.69 39.58
C LYS A 453 2.08 -16.77 40.80
N LYS A 454 0.83 -16.43 41.12
CA LYS A 454 0.49 -15.65 42.32
C LYS A 454 0.82 -16.43 43.59
N ALA A 455 0.44 -17.72 43.65
CA ALA A 455 0.75 -18.60 44.77
C ALA A 455 2.27 -18.80 44.95
N GLU A 456 3.03 -18.97 43.85
CA GLU A 456 4.50 -19.03 43.88
C GLU A 456 5.08 -17.76 44.54
N PHE A 457 4.65 -16.57 44.10
CA PHE A 457 5.09 -15.29 44.67
C PHE A 457 4.75 -15.15 46.17
N ASP A 458 3.51 -15.48 46.55
CA ASP A 458 3.06 -15.39 47.95
C ASP A 458 3.84 -16.36 48.86
N SER A 459 4.24 -17.53 48.33
CA SER A 459 5.06 -18.50 49.06
C SER A 459 6.54 -18.07 49.22
N GLU A 460 7.12 -17.44 48.19
CA GLU A 460 8.49 -16.90 48.25
C GLU A 460 8.57 -15.71 49.22
N GLY A 461 7.54 -14.87 49.27
CA GLY A 461 7.45 -13.76 50.23
C GLY A 461 7.34 -14.19 51.70
N ASN A 462 6.75 -15.36 51.97
CA ASN A 462 6.68 -15.92 53.32
C ASN A 462 8.00 -16.56 53.78
N ASN A 463 8.80 -17.11 52.86
CA ASN A 463 10.12 -17.65 53.20
C ASN A 463 11.15 -16.55 53.53
N ILE A 464 11.01 -15.34 52.96
CA ILE A 464 11.89 -14.21 53.23
C ILE A 464 11.54 -13.49 54.56
N LYS A 465 10.29 -13.58 55.03
CA LYS A 465 9.90 -13.04 56.35
C LYS A 465 10.22 -13.96 57.53
N ASN A 466 10.45 -15.24 57.25
CA ASN A 466 10.76 -16.27 58.25
C ASN A 466 12.25 -16.65 58.30
N ALA A 467 13.08 -16.02 57.46
CA ALA A 467 14.54 -16.03 57.51
C ALA A 467 15.02 -14.68 58.03
#